data_AF-A0A3N5ZP55-F1
#
_entry.id   AF-A0A3N5ZP55-F1
#
_cell.length_a   1.000
_cell.length_b   1.000
_cell.length_c   1.000
_cell.angle_alpha   90.00
_cell.angle_beta   90.00
_cell.angle_gamma   90.00
#
_symmetry.space_group_name_H-M   'P 1'
#
loop_
_entity.id
_entity.type
_entity.pdbx_description
1 polymer ?
#
loop_
_entity_poly.entity_id
_entity_poly.type
_entity_poly.pdbx_seq_one_letter_code
_entity_poly.pdbx_strand_id
1 'polypeptide(L)'
;MFSGRNRTYKGGSVSEDNGRGERASETWSRPRHAAVEVTVGERGVEAAIRLFKRLVLKDGILQALKRRAHYEKPGERRRRKVRDAARRRRKQARRALLRESGSDRSDR
;
A
#
# COMPACT_ATOMS: atom_id res chain seq x y z
N MET A 1 3.14 -33.82 -45.53
CA MET A 1 3.17 -34.85 -44.46
C MET A 1 2.86 -34.18 -43.13
N PHE A 2 1.58 -34.08 -42.77
CA PHE A 2 1.14 -33.65 -41.44
C PHE A 2 0.72 -34.89 -40.66
N SER A 3 1.45 -35.26 -39.62
CA SER A 3 0.89 -35.98 -38.48
C SER A 3 1.79 -35.74 -37.27
N GLY A 4 1.21 -35.34 -36.14
CA GLY A 4 2.01 -34.81 -35.05
C GLY A 4 1.32 -34.63 -33.71
N ARG A 5 0.38 -35.53 -33.38
CA ARG A 5 -0.08 -35.87 -32.02
C ARG A 5 -0.88 -34.81 -31.26
N ASN A 6 -2.19 -35.00 -31.32
CA ASN A 6 -3.18 -34.46 -30.39
C ASN A 6 -2.91 -35.01 -28.96
N ARG A 7 -2.76 -34.14 -27.96
CA ARG A 7 -2.73 -34.54 -26.55
C ARG A 7 -3.81 -33.80 -25.80
N THR A 8 -4.88 -34.55 -25.52
CA THR A 8 -6.02 -34.20 -24.68
C THR A 8 -5.58 -33.83 -23.27
N TYR A 9 -6.18 -32.79 -22.69
CA TYR A 9 -6.36 -32.72 -21.25
C TYR A 9 -7.85 -32.53 -20.93
N LYS A 10 -8.26 -33.39 -20.00
CA LYS A 10 -9.60 -33.61 -19.46
C LYS A 10 -10.29 -32.33 -19.02
N GLY A 11 -11.61 -32.30 -19.24
CA GLY A 11 -12.51 -31.35 -18.61
C GLY A 11 -12.42 -31.37 -17.09
N GLY A 12 -12.52 -30.18 -16.51
CA GLY A 12 -12.90 -29.96 -15.12
C GLY A 12 -14.20 -29.17 -15.12
N SER A 13 -15.26 -29.80 -14.63
CA SER A 13 -16.52 -29.20 -14.24
C SER A 13 -16.36 -28.49 -12.89
N VAL A 14 -16.65 -27.18 -12.81
CA VAL A 14 -17.13 -26.56 -11.57
C VAL A 14 -18.19 -25.51 -11.93
N SER A 15 -19.32 -25.67 -11.28
CA SER A 15 -20.57 -24.94 -11.37
C SER A 15 -20.48 -23.48 -10.92
N GLU A 16 -21.38 -22.68 -11.51
CA GLU A 16 -22.15 -21.58 -10.91
C GLU A 16 -21.45 -20.54 -10.01
N ASP A 17 -21.46 -19.30 -10.48
CA ASP A 17 -21.81 -18.18 -9.61
C ASP A 17 -22.48 -17.08 -10.46
N ASN A 18 -23.80 -17.21 -10.57
CA ASN A 18 -24.69 -16.24 -11.20
C ASN A 18 -24.84 -15.06 -10.23
N GLY A 19 -24.11 -13.95 -10.41
CA GLY A 19 -24.34 -12.77 -9.56
C GLY A 19 -23.25 -11.71 -9.39
N ARG A 20 -22.51 -11.31 -10.44
CA ARG A 20 -21.60 -10.13 -10.33
C ARG A 20 -21.87 -9.10 -11.41
N GLY A 21 -23.14 -8.71 -11.51
CA GLY A 21 -23.60 -7.62 -12.36
C GLY A 21 -23.72 -6.29 -11.62
N GLU A 22 -22.64 -5.80 -11.00
CA GLU A 22 -22.58 -4.39 -10.54
C GLU A 22 -21.25 -3.74 -10.93
N ARG A 23 -21.27 -3.21 -12.16
CA ARG A 23 -20.69 -1.91 -12.56
C ARG A 23 -19.21 -1.69 -12.19
N ALA A 24 -18.32 -2.39 -12.89
CA ALA A 24 -16.90 -2.05 -13.04
C ALA A 24 -16.66 -0.80 -13.94
N SER A 25 -17.44 0.27 -13.75
CA SER A 25 -17.37 1.49 -14.60
C SER A 25 -17.12 2.80 -13.83
N GLU A 26 -16.77 2.75 -12.55
CA GLU A 26 -16.28 3.92 -11.81
C GLU A 26 -14.80 3.76 -11.44
N THR A 27 -13.93 3.64 -12.45
CA THR A 27 -12.47 3.71 -12.24
C THR A 27 -11.97 5.16 -12.12
N TRP A 28 -12.85 6.13 -11.91
CA TRP A 28 -12.46 7.51 -11.61
C TRP A 28 -11.58 7.48 -10.36
N SER A 29 -10.35 7.94 -10.56
CA SER A 29 -9.22 7.77 -9.64
C SER A 29 -9.58 8.18 -8.22
N ARG A 30 -9.79 7.19 -7.34
CA ARG A 30 -9.84 7.46 -5.90
C ARG A 30 -8.60 8.26 -5.50
N PRO A 31 -8.75 9.36 -4.76
CA PRO A 31 -7.61 10.18 -4.37
C PRO A 31 -6.58 9.31 -3.64
N ARG A 32 -5.31 9.41 -4.06
CA ARG A 32 -4.21 8.57 -3.52
C ARG A 32 -3.97 8.78 -2.01
N HIS A 33 -4.61 9.78 -1.42
CA HIS A 33 -4.54 10.18 -0.02
C HIS A 33 -5.96 10.53 0.44
N ALA A 34 -6.39 9.99 1.58
CA ALA A 34 -7.68 10.34 2.19
C ALA A 34 -7.59 11.71 2.87
N ALA A 35 -8.69 12.46 2.92
CA ALA A 35 -8.75 13.68 3.70
C ALA A 35 -8.51 13.34 5.19
N VAL A 36 -7.60 14.07 5.84
CA VAL A 36 -7.28 13.86 7.26
C VAL A 36 -8.15 14.79 8.09
N GLU A 37 -9.03 14.20 8.90
CA GLU A 37 -9.86 14.91 9.86
C GLU A 37 -9.44 14.56 11.29
N VAL A 38 -9.45 15.54 12.18
CA VAL A 38 -9.20 15.35 13.62
C VAL A 38 -10.22 16.16 14.41
N THR A 39 -11.02 15.47 15.21
CA THR A 39 -11.94 16.08 16.17
C THR A 39 -11.18 16.47 17.44
N VAL A 40 -11.52 17.64 17.99
CA VAL A 40 -10.94 18.12 19.26
C VAL A 40 -11.82 17.61 20.40
N GLY A 41 -11.24 16.80 21.28
CA GLY A 41 -11.90 16.35 22.51
C GLY A 41 -11.35 17.05 23.75
N GLU A 42 -11.59 16.45 24.91
CA GLU A 42 -11.24 17.01 26.24
C GLU A 42 -9.75 17.24 26.46
N ARG A 43 -8.88 16.54 25.70
CA ARG A 43 -7.42 16.67 25.78
C ARG A 43 -6.89 18.01 25.24
N GLY A 44 -7.77 18.87 24.74
CA GLY A 44 -7.46 20.22 24.30
C GLY A 44 -6.88 20.30 22.88
N VAL A 45 -6.78 21.54 22.38
CA VAL A 45 -6.42 21.87 21.00
C VAL A 45 -5.00 21.44 20.64
N GLU A 46 -4.05 21.62 21.55
CA GLU A 46 -2.64 21.30 21.29
C GLU A 46 -2.42 19.79 21.05
N ALA A 47 -3.16 18.94 21.77
CA ALA A 47 -3.13 17.50 21.55
C ALA A 47 -3.68 17.13 20.16
N ALA A 48 -4.77 17.77 19.73
CA ALA A 48 -5.35 17.57 18.41
C ALA A 48 -4.38 17.99 17.29
N ILE A 49 -3.68 19.12 17.44
CA ILE A 49 -2.66 19.58 16.49
C ILE A 49 -1.52 18.55 16.38
N ARG A 50 -1.04 18.02 17.50
CA ARG A 50 0.01 16.99 17.50
C ARG A 50 -0.44 15.71 16.81
N LEU A 51 -1.68 15.28 17.06
CA LEU A 51 -2.27 14.12 16.40
C LEU A 51 -2.40 14.34 14.89
N PHE A 52 -2.94 15.48 14.48
CA PHE A 52 -3.09 15.86 13.08
C PHE A 52 -1.74 15.84 12.35
N LYS A 53 -0.71 16.48 12.91
CA LYS A 53 0.65 16.45 12.35
C LYS A 53 1.14 15.01 12.15
N ARG A 54 0.90 14.12 13.13
CA ARG A 54 1.28 12.71 13.03
C ARG A 54 0.53 11.97 11.92
N LEU A 55 -0.78 12.20 11.79
CA LEU A 55 -1.61 11.60 10.76
C LEU A 55 -1.23 12.07 9.36
N VAL A 56 -1.02 13.37 9.17
CA VAL A 56 -0.56 13.96 7.89
C VAL A 56 0.79 13.40 7.47
N LEU A 57 1.74 13.26 8.41
CA LEU A 57 3.04 12.66 8.12
C LEU A 57 2.95 11.16 7.82
N LYS A 58 2.00 10.45 8.43
CA LYS A 58 1.76 9.02 8.18
C LYS A 58 1.15 8.78 6.80
N ASP A 59 0.16 9.58 6.42
CA ASP A 59 -0.47 9.52 5.10
C ASP A 59 0.52 9.96 3.99
N GLY A 60 1.41 10.90 4.31
CA GLY A 60 2.52 11.29 3.44
C GLY A 60 2.11 12.21 2.29
N ILE A 61 0.94 12.85 2.39
CA ILE A 61 0.38 13.78 1.39
C ILE A 61 1.39 14.88 1.02
N LEU A 62 2.08 15.46 2.01
CA LEU A 62 3.08 16.52 1.77
C LEU A 62 4.28 16.01 0.96
N GLN A 63 4.73 14.77 1.21
CA GLN A 63 5.81 14.18 0.42
C GLN A 63 5.35 13.87 -1.01
N ALA A 64 4.10 13.46 -1.17
CA ALA A 64 3.52 13.21 -2.49
C ALA A 64 3.38 14.51 -3.29
N LEU A 65 2.97 15.60 -2.66
CA LEU A 65 2.91 16.93 -3.28
C LEU A 65 4.30 17.38 -3.71
N LYS A 66 5.31 17.32 -2.82
CA LYS A 66 6.69 17.69 -3.16
C LYS A 66 7.25 16.88 -4.34
N ARG A 67 6.92 15.59 -4.44
CA ARG A 67 7.35 14.74 -5.56
C ARG A 67 6.65 15.06 -6.89
N ARG A 68 5.46 15.66 -6.85
CA ARG A 68 4.68 16.05 -8.03
C ARG A 68 4.91 17.50 -8.44
N ALA A 69 5.60 18.29 -7.62
CA ALA A 69 5.86 19.71 -7.87
C ALA A 69 6.65 19.94 -9.16
N HIS A 70 7.48 18.98 -9.57
CA HIS A 70 8.25 19.05 -10.81
C HIS A 70 8.08 17.76 -11.61
N TYR A 71 8.24 17.86 -12.92
CA TYR A 71 8.30 16.67 -13.78
C TYR A 71 9.53 15.84 -13.43
N GLU A 72 9.28 14.57 -13.15
CA GLU A 72 10.33 13.58 -12.95
C GLU A 72 10.36 12.66 -14.16
N LYS A 73 11.52 12.52 -14.79
CA LYS A 73 11.67 11.62 -15.94
C LYS A 73 11.27 10.20 -15.55
N PRO A 74 10.64 9.43 -16.45
CA PRO A 74 10.14 8.08 -16.12
C PRO A 74 11.23 7.14 -15.61
N GLY A 75 12.47 7.25 -16.12
CA GLY A 75 13.62 6.49 -15.63
C GLY A 75 13.99 6.83 -14.18
N GLU A 76 14.00 8.11 -13.82
CA GLU A 76 14.26 8.59 -12.45
C GLU A 76 13.16 8.14 -11.49
N ARG A 77 11.91 8.23 -11.94
CA ARG A 77 10.74 7.73 -11.19
C ARG A 77 10.87 6.24 -10.88
N ARG A 78 11.34 5.41 -11.83
CA ARG A 78 11.59 3.97 -11.62
C ARG A 78 12.72 3.75 -10.61
N ARG A 79 13.87 4.41 -10.78
CA ARG A 79 15.01 4.32 -9.85
C ARG A 79 14.64 4.71 -8.42
N ARG A 80 13.88 5.80 -8.24
CA ARG A 80 13.41 6.23 -6.92
C ARG A 80 12.47 5.21 -6.29
N LYS A 81 11.51 4.68 -7.05
CA LYS A 81 10.57 3.64 -6.55
C LYS A 81 11.31 2.42 -6.00
N VAL A 82 12.33 1.93 -6.72
CA VAL A 82 13.16 0.79 -6.26
C VAL A 82 13.90 1.15 -4.98
N ARG A 83 14.52 2.33 -4.91
CA ARG A 83 15.23 2.82 -3.72
C ARG A 83 14.30 2.95 -2.51
N ASP A 84 13.12 3.52 -2.69
CA ASP A 84 12.12 3.71 -1.64
C ASP A 84 11.59 2.35 -1.14
N ALA A 85 11.37 1.39 -2.03
CA ALA A 85 10.95 0.04 -1.66
C ALA A 85 12.03 -0.68 -0.82
N ALA A 86 13.29 -0.62 -1.25
CA ALA A 86 14.41 -1.18 -0.50
C ALA A 86 14.54 -0.53 0.89
N ARG A 87 14.40 0.80 0.98
CA ARG A 87 14.40 1.53 2.26
C ARG A 87 13.26 1.08 3.18
N ARG A 88 12.05 0.91 2.65
CA ARG A 88 10.88 0.43 3.42
C ARG A 88 11.10 -0.99 3.94
N ARG A 89 11.59 -1.91 3.10
CA ARG A 89 11.89 -3.29 3.49
C ARG A 89 12.92 -3.36 4.62
N ARG A 90 14.04 -2.62 4.52
CA ARG A 90 15.04 -2.53 5.59
C ARG A 90 14.47 -1.99 6.91
N LYS A 91 13.60 -0.98 6.83
CA LYS A 91 12.94 -0.42 8.02
C LYS A 91 11.99 -1.41 8.68
N GLN A 92 11.28 -2.22 7.89
CA GLN A 92 10.40 -3.27 8.41
C GLN A 92 11.20 -4.39 9.08
N ALA A 93 12.26 -4.89 8.43
CA ALA A 93 13.14 -5.91 9.00
C ALA A 93 13.75 -5.46 10.35
N ARG A 94 14.27 -4.23 10.43
CA ARG A 94 14.78 -3.69 11.70
C ARG A 94 13.72 -3.65 12.82
N ARG A 95 12.47 -3.36 12.47
CA ARG A 95 11.36 -3.34 13.45
C ARG A 95 10.95 -4.75 13.89
N ALA A 96 11.01 -5.73 13.00
CA ALA A 96 10.74 -7.14 13.32
C ALA A 96 11.78 -7.67 14.31
N LEU A 97 13.08 -7.49 14.01
CA LEU A 97 14.17 -7.89 14.91
C LEU A 97 14.07 -7.25 16.29
N LEU A 98 13.72 -5.95 16.34
CA LEU A 98 13.54 -5.25 17.62
C LEU A 98 12.38 -5.85 18.43
N ARG A 99 11.30 -6.24 17.76
CA ARG A 99 10.14 -6.88 18.40
C ARG A 99 10.51 -8.26 18.97
N GLU A 100 11.24 -9.07 18.21
CA GLU A 100 11.72 -10.41 18.61
C GLU A 100 12.70 -10.34 19.80
N SER A 101 13.69 -9.43 19.75
CA SER A 101 14.62 -9.21 20.87
C SER A 101 13.99 -8.63 22.14
N GLY A 102 12.75 -8.16 22.05
CA GLY A 102 11.95 -7.69 23.18
C GLY A 102 11.13 -8.80 23.83
N SER A 103 10.65 -9.78 23.06
CA SER A 103 9.92 -10.95 23.57
C SER A 103 10.83 -11.99 24.23
N ASP A 104 12.08 -12.15 23.75
CA ASP A 104 13.03 -13.09 24.36
C ASP A 104 13.44 -12.72 25.80
N ARG A 105 13.17 -11.49 26.25
CA ARG A 105 13.47 -11.02 27.60
C ARG A 105 12.32 -11.13 28.59
N SER A 106 11.09 -11.42 28.13
CA SER A 106 9.92 -11.59 29.00
C SER A 106 9.66 -13.04 29.42
N ASP A 107 10.34 -14.01 28.79
CA ASP A 107 10.17 -15.45 29.03
C ASP A 107 11.29 -16.08 29.90
N ARG A 108 12.07 -15.27 30.63
CA ARG A 108 13.06 -15.69 31.65
C ARG A 108 12.74 -15.08 32.99
#